data_AF-A0A2W5EHW7-F1
#
_entry.id   AF-A0A2W5EHW7-F1
#
_cell.length_a   1.000
_cell.length_b   1.000
_cell.length_c   1.000
_cell.angle_alpha   90.00
_cell.angle_beta   90.00
_cell.angle_gamma   90.00
#
_symmetry.space_group_name_H-M   'P 1'
#
loop_
_entity.id
_entity.type
_entity.pdbx_description
1 polymer ?
#
loop_
_entity_poly.entity_id
_entity_poly.type
_entity_poly.pdbx_seq_one_letter_code
_entity_poly.pdbx_strand_id
1 'polypeptide(L)'
;MFTFTLRRLAFAVPTLLVISFVIFALLDLAPNDPTGDLPLTIPPEVREQIRASLGLDQPFFIRYLMWLQQFFINEPLNLIERL
;
A
#
# COMPACT_ATOMS: atom_id res chain seq x y z
N MET A 1 22.40 -25.99 -0.84
CA MET A 1 22.43 -24.52 -0.63
C MET A 1 21.22 -23.81 -1.23
N PHE A 2 20.87 -24.02 -2.51
CA PHE A 2 19.73 -23.35 -3.17
C PHE A 2 18.36 -23.60 -2.50
N THR A 3 18.07 -24.85 -2.11
CA THR A 3 16.87 -25.23 -1.35
C THR A 3 16.78 -24.59 0.03
N PHE A 4 17.92 -24.35 0.68
CA PHE A 4 17.98 -23.67 1.98
C PHE A 4 17.66 -22.18 1.82
N THR A 5 18.21 -21.52 0.78
CA THR A 5 17.90 -20.13 0.45
C THR A 5 16.42 -19.93 0.12
N LEU A 6 15.84 -20.79 -0.72
CA LEU A 6 14.41 -20.74 -1.08
C LEU A 6 13.51 -20.90 0.14
N ARG A 7 13.82 -21.85 1.01
CA ARG A 7 13.07 -22.06 2.26
C ARG A 7 13.12 -20.83 3.16
N ARG A 8 14.29 -20.20 3.29
CA ARG A 8 14.44 -18.96 4.07
C ARG A 8 13.65 -17.80 3.47
N LEU A 9 13.67 -17.66 2.14
CA LEU A 9 12.90 -16.63 1.44
C LEU A 9 11.39 -16.85 1.60
N ALA A 10 10.93 -18.10 1.54
CA ALA A 10 9.54 -18.47 1.76
C ALA A 10 9.04 -18.11 3.18
N PHE A 11 9.90 -18.16 4.21
CA PHE A 11 9.56 -17.69 5.55
C PHE A 11 9.67 -16.17 5.72
N ALA A 12 10.52 -15.51 4.94
CA ALA A 12 10.65 -14.05 4.97
C ALA A 12 9.37 -13.37 4.46
N VAL A 13 8.76 -13.89 3.38
CA VAL A 13 7.53 -13.34 2.79
C VAL A 13 6.40 -13.16 3.81
N PRO A 14 5.93 -14.20 4.53
CA PRO A 14 4.84 -14.03 5.51
C PRO A 14 5.24 -13.12 6.67
N THR A 15 6.52 -13.11 7.08
CA THR A 15 7.01 -12.22 8.13
C THR A 15 6.88 -10.75 7.70
N LEU A 16 7.30 -10.44 6.47
CA LEU A 16 7.17 -9.10 5.90
C LEU A 16 5.72 -8.68 5.75
N LEU A 17 4.83 -9.61 5.32
CA LEU A 17 3.40 -9.35 5.22
C LEU A 17 2.75 -9.02 6.57
N VAL A 18 3.14 -9.73 7.64
CA VAL A 18 2.65 -9.43 8.99
C VAL A 18 3.15 -8.06 9.45
N ILE A 19 4.43 -7.75 9.25
CA ILE A 19 5.00 -6.46 9.63
C ILE A 19 4.33 -5.32 8.85
N SER A 20 4.14 -5.48 7.53
CA SER A 20 3.46 -4.47 6.71
C SER A 20 2.01 -4.27 7.14
N PHE A 21 1.29 -5.34 7.47
CA PHE A 21 -0.07 -5.25 7.99
C PHE A 21 -0.13 -4.46 9.31
N VAL A 22 0.80 -4.73 10.24
CA VAL A 22 0.88 -3.99 11.51
C VAL A 22 1.20 -2.52 11.28
N ILE A 23 2.15 -2.20 10.41
CA ILE A 23 2.48 -0.80 10.06
C ILE A 23 1.26 -0.10 9.46
N PHE A 24 0.56 -0.75 8.52
CA PHE A 24 -0.67 -0.21 7.94
C PHE A 24 -1.74 0.05 8.99
N ALA A 25 -1.95 -0.88 9.93
CA ALA A 25 -2.90 -0.70 11.01
C ALA A 25 -2.51 0.47 11.94
N LEU A 26 -1.22 0.62 12.26
CA LEU A 26 -0.73 1.75 13.05
C LEU A 26 -0.93 3.08 12.34
N LEU A 27 -0.74 3.12 11.02
CA LEU A 27 -0.98 4.33 10.22
C LEU A 27 -2.46 4.67 10.12
N ASP A 28 -3.34 3.67 10.03
CA ASP A 28 -4.80 3.88 9.98
C ASP A 28 -5.35 4.38 11.32
N LEU A 29 -4.74 3.95 12.44
CA LEU A 29 -5.03 4.45 13.78
C LEU A 29 -4.43 5.82 14.06
N ALA A 30 -3.47 6.27 13.25
CA ALA A 30 -2.88 7.59 13.41
C ALA A 30 -3.93 8.66 13.05
N PRO A 31 -4.05 9.75 13.84
CA PRO A 31 -5.02 10.81 13.56
C PRO A 31 -4.66 11.67 12.34
N ASN A 32 -3.55 11.35 11.65
CA ASN A 32 -3.06 12.13 10.53
C ASN A 32 -3.75 11.70 9.23
N ASP A 33 -4.52 12.61 8.63
CA ASP A 33 -5.11 12.35 7.32
C ASP A 33 -4.00 12.42 6.25
N PRO A 34 -3.79 11.39 5.42
CA PRO A 34 -2.80 11.42 4.34
C PRO A 34 -3.06 12.52 3.30
N THR A 35 -4.25 13.13 3.31
CA THR A 35 -4.59 14.31 2.49
C THR A 35 -4.59 15.62 3.28
N GLY A 36 -4.21 15.61 4.55
CA GLY A 36 -4.15 16.79 5.42
C GLY A 36 -3.15 17.85 4.94
N ASP A 37 -2.11 17.44 4.22
CA ASP A 37 -1.09 18.32 3.64
C ASP A 37 -1.47 18.88 2.25
N LEU A 38 -2.66 18.53 1.71
CA LEU A 38 -3.08 19.07 0.42
C LEU A 38 -3.31 20.59 0.51
N PRO A 39 -2.82 21.38 -0.47
CA PRO A 39 -3.02 22.83 -0.47
C PRO A 39 -4.50 23.22 -0.35
N LEU A 40 -4.79 24.23 0.48
CA LEU A 40 -6.15 24.76 0.64
C LEU A 40 -6.72 25.36 -0.65
N THR A 41 -5.85 25.67 -1.63
CA THR A 41 -6.21 26.12 -2.98
C THR A 41 -6.98 25.06 -3.77
N ILE A 42 -6.86 23.78 -3.42
CA ILE A 42 -7.59 22.71 -4.10
C ILE A 42 -9.07 22.78 -3.70
N PRO A 43 -10.00 22.88 -4.66
CA PRO A 43 -11.42 22.85 -4.37
C PRO A 43 -11.82 21.59 -3.57
N PRO A 44 -12.80 21.69 -2.67
CA PRO A 44 -13.21 20.55 -1.84
C PRO A 44 -13.64 19.33 -2.69
N GLU A 45 -14.28 19.55 -3.83
CA GLU A 45 -14.67 18.47 -4.76
C GLU A 45 -13.46 17.71 -5.30
N VAL A 46 -12.39 18.42 -5.68
CA VAL A 46 -11.16 17.81 -6.19
C VAL A 46 -10.43 17.07 -5.06
N ARG A 47 -10.49 17.58 -3.83
CA ARG A 47 -9.94 16.91 -2.66
C ARG A 47 -10.63 15.57 -2.39
N GLU A 48 -11.95 15.51 -2.52
CA GLU A 48 -12.70 14.26 -2.39
C GLU A 48 -12.38 13.28 -3.52
N GLN A 49 -12.25 13.76 -4.76
CA GLN A 49 -11.82 12.92 -5.89
C GLN A 49 -10.41 12.34 -5.67
N ILE A 50 -9.49 13.11 -5.08
CA ILE A 50 -8.16 12.63 -4.71
C ILE A 50 -8.25 11.57 -3.60
N ARG A 51 -9.09 11.77 -2.58
CA ARG A 51 -9.29 10.75 -1.54
C ARG A 51 -9.82 9.44 -2.14
N ALA A 52 -10.81 9.53 -3.03
CA ALA A 52 -11.39 8.37 -3.69
C ALA A 52 -10.39 7.67 -4.62
N SER A 53 -9.57 8.41 -5.36
CA SER A 53 -8.55 7.82 -6.25
C SER A 53 -7.42 7.14 -5.48
N LEU A 54 -7.12 7.60 -4.27
CA LEU A 54 -6.20 6.96 -3.33
C LEU A 54 -6.84 5.77 -2.58
N GLY A 55 -8.12 5.50 -2.79
CA GLY A 55 -8.88 4.45 -2.10
C GLY A 55 -9.06 4.72 -0.61
N LEU A 56 -8.92 5.96 -0.15
CA LEU A 56 -9.06 6.34 1.27
C LEU A 56 -10.50 6.26 1.77
N ASP A 57 -11.46 6.17 0.83
CA ASP A 57 -12.88 5.87 1.04
C ASP A 57 -13.14 4.39 1.32
N GLN A 58 -12.20 3.50 1.02
CA GLN A 58 -12.37 2.06 1.15
C GLN A 58 -12.01 1.55 2.55
N PRO A 59 -12.65 0.46 3.02
CA PRO A 59 -12.27 -0.22 4.26
C PRO A 59 -10.79 -0.59 4.30
N PHE A 60 -10.19 -0.54 5.48
CA PHE A 60 -8.79 -0.87 5.74
C PHE A 60 -8.30 -2.14 5.02
N PHE A 61 -9.06 -3.23 5.11
CA PHE A 61 -8.70 -4.50 4.47
C PHE A 61 -8.63 -4.40 2.95
N ILE A 62 -9.52 -3.63 2.32
CA ILE A 62 -9.52 -3.42 0.87
C ILE A 62 -8.31 -2.58 0.48
N ARG A 63 -8.01 -1.50 1.21
CA ARG A 63 -6.81 -0.68 0.99
C ARG A 63 -5.52 -1.48 1.07
N TYR A 64 -5.42 -2.38 2.06
CA TYR A 64 -4.26 -3.26 2.20
C TYR A 64 -4.14 -4.24 1.03
N LEU A 65 -5.24 -4.84 0.58
CA LEU A 65 -5.23 -5.74 -0.59
C LEU A 65 -4.86 -5.01 -1.89
N MET A 66 -5.38 -3.80 -2.11
CA MET A 66 -5.01 -2.96 -3.25
C MET A 66 -3.51 -2.63 -3.23
N TRP A 67 -2.97 -2.30 -2.06
CA TRP A 67 -1.54 -2.06 -1.89
C TRP A 67 -0.70 -3.32 -2.17
N LEU A 68 -1.13 -4.49 -1.68
CA LEU A 68 -0.47 -5.77 -2.00
C LEU A 68 -0.49 -6.07 -3.50
N GLN A 69 -1.63 -5.87 -4.16
CA GLN A 69 -1.74 -6.03 -5.61
C GLN A 69 -0.78 -5.09 -6.34
N GLN A 70 -0.70 -3.83 -5.90
CA GLN A 70 0.21 -2.86 -6.48
C GLN A 70 1.67 -3.29 -6.33
N PHE A 71 2.08 -3.70 -5.14
CA PHE A 71 3.45 -4.09 -4.86
C PHE A 71 3.88 -5.39 -5.56
N PHE A 72 3.01 -6.41 -5.57
CA PHE A 72 3.36 -7.73 -6.11
C PHE A 72 3.04 -7.91 -7.60
N ILE A 73 2.17 -7.09 -8.17
CA ILE A 73 1.72 -7.25 -9.57
C ILE A 73 2.07 -6.00 -10.38
N ASN A 74 1.53 -4.83 -10.00
CA ASN A 74 1.65 -3.64 -10.84
C ASN A 74 3.10 -3.14 -10.93
N GLU A 75 3.84 -3.11 -9.81
CA GLU A 75 5.24 -2.66 -9.80
C GLU A 75 6.16 -3.57 -10.64
N PRO A 76 6.14 -4.91 -10.51
CA PRO A 76 6.88 -5.80 -11.40
C PRO A 76 6.52 -5.63 -12.87
N LEU A 77 5.23 -5.46 -13.19
CA LEU A 77 4.79 -5.22 -14.57
C LEU A 77 5.34 -3.90 -15.12
N ASN A 78 5.22 -2.82 -14.35
CA ASN A 78 5.74 -1.50 -14.70
C ASN A 78 7.27 -1.52 -14.88
N LEU A 79 8.00 -2.30 -14.08
CA LEU A 79 9.44 -2.50 -14.27
C LEU A 79 9.77 -3.20 -15.58
N ILE A 80 8.96 -4.19 -15.98
CA ILE A 80 9.12 -4.90 -17.26
C ILE A 80 8.78 -3.98 -18.44
N GLU A 81 7.73 -3.17 -18.33
CA GLU A 81 7.32 -2.22 -19.39
C GLU A 81 8.34 -1.09 -19.63
N ARG A 82 9.16 -0.78 -18.63
CA ARG A 82 10.20 0.26 -18.69
C ARG A 82 11.54 -0.22 -19.23
N LEU A 83 11.74 -1.54 -19.39
CA LEU A 83 12.95 -2.16 -19.93
C LEU A 83 12.87 -2.32 -21.45
#